data_AF-A0A2H0UYG3-F1
#
_entry.id   AF-A0A2H0UYG3-F1
#
_cell.length_a   1.000
_cell.length_b   1.000
_cell.length_c   1.000
_cell.angle_alpha   90.00
_cell.angle_beta   90.00
_cell.angle_gamma   90.00
#
_symmetry.space_group_name_H-M   'P 1'
#
loop_
_entity.id
_entity.type
_entity.pdbx_description
1 polymer ?
#
loop_
_entity_poly.entity_id
_entity_poly.type
_entity_poly.pdbx_seq_one_letter_code
_entity_poly.pdbx_strand_id
1 'polypeptide(L)'
;MKLREFSKTIWFTLIVVTCYALAMAFLESAVVVYLRALFKISVEWQSVSPDSNNTLMAVPFFAFLQPHYLFTILPDSRILGVEFFREVATIVMLVAVGWLSGRTARQKFAFFLYIFGIWDIFYYVFLYLIIGWPTSLKTLDVLFLIPVPWVAPVFVPVGISVLMILSALILLNPQNIFQKTKRIFLERS
;
A
#
# COMPACT_ATOMS: atom_id res chain seq x y z
N MET A 1 -17.46 6.12 31.66
CA MET A 1 -16.63 7.30 31.31
C MET A 1 -15.34 6.92 30.56
N LYS A 2 -14.48 6.01 31.08
CA LYS A 2 -13.21 5.61 30.44
C LYS A 2 -13.33 5.06 29.00
N LEU A 3 -14.38 4.32 28.66
CA LEU A 3 -14.60 3.79 27.30
C LEU A 3 -14.88 4.88 26.25
N ARG A 4 -15.53 5.97 26.65
CA ARG A 4 -15.91 7.06 25.74
C ARG A 4 -14.70 7.92 25.36
N GLU A 5 -13.82 8.18 26.33
CA GLU A 5 -12.55 8.90 26.11
C GLU A 5 -11.55 8.07 25.30
N PHE A 6 -11.49 6.76 25.55
CA PHE A 6 -10.69 5.84 24.75
C PHE A 6 -11.16 5.78 23.28
N SER A 7 -12.47 5.72 23.05
CA SER A 7 -13.07 5.75 21.71
C SER A 7 -12.73 7.04 20.96
N LYS A 8 -12.90 8.21 21.59
CA LYS A 8 -12.55 9.51 20.99
C LYS A 8 -11.09 9.58 20.54
N THR A 9 -10.18 9.03 21.34
CA THR A 9 -8.75 9.01 21.02
C THR A 9 -8.47 8.19 19.76
N ILE A 10 -9.08 7.00 19.63
CA ILE A 10 -8.91 6.13 18.44
C ILE A 10 -9.46 6.80 17.19
N TRP A 11 -10.65 7.40 17.26
CA TRP A 11 -11.25 8.11 16.12
C TRP A 11 -10.40 9.28 15.66
N PHE A 12 -9.86 10.07 16.59
CA PHE A 12 -8.92 11.14 16.26
C PHE A 12 -7.65 10.59 15.59
N THR A 13 -7.07 9.51 16.13
CA THR A 13 -5.91 8.85 15.50
C THR A 13 -6.24 8.37 14.08
N LEU A 14 -7.40 7.74 13.85
CA LEU A 14 -7.81 7.31 12.51
C LEU A 14 -7.87 8.48 11.52
N ILE A 15 -8.38 9.64 11.94
CA ILE A 15 -8.44 10.84 11.09
C ILE A 15 -7.02 11.30 10.74
N VAL A 16 -6.15 11.48 11.73
CA VAL A 16 -4.75 11.92 11.51
C VAL A 16 -4.01 10.97 10.58
N VAL A 17 -4.17 9.67 10.85
CA VAL A 17 -3.53 8.61 10.10
C VAL A 17 -4.06 8.53 8.66
N THR A 18 -5.34 8.78 8.45
CA THR A 18 -5.94 8.89 7.11
C THR A 18 -5.37 10.09 6.36
N CYS A 19 -5.32 11.27 6.99
CA CYS A 19 -4.74 12.47 6.38
C CYS A 19 -3.28 12.23 5.95
N TYR A 20 -2.49 11.56 6.80
CA TYR A 20 -1.14 11.15 6.47
C TYR A 20 -1.08 10.21 5.25
N ALA A 21 -1.90 9.15 5.24
CA ALA A 21 -1.94 8.18 4.14
C ALA A 21 -2.32 8.85 2.80
N LEU A 22 -3.29 9.76 2.81
CA LEU A 22 -3.69 10.54 1.64
C LEU A 22 -2.57 11.45 1.13
N ALA A 23 -1.89 12.16 2.04
CA ALA A 23 -0.78 13.04 1.66
C ALA A 23 0.40 12.22 1.07
N MET A 24 0.73 11.09 1.68
CA MET A 24 1.76 10.18 1.17
C MET A 24 1.36 9.57 -0.18
N ALA A 25 0.10 9.19 -0.37
CA ALA A 25 -0.36 8.66 -1.64
C ALA A 25 -0.22 9.69 -2.76
N PHE A 26 -0.59 10.95 -2.49
CA PHE A 26 -0.41 12.02 -3.47
C PHE A 26 1.07 12.27 -3.79
N LEU A 27 1.95 12.29 -2.78
CA LEU A 27 3.40 12.44 -2.98
C LEU A 27 3.95 11.36 -3.91
N GLU A 28 3.59 10.10 -3.66
CA GLU A 28 4.02 8.95 -4.46
C GLU A 28 3.50 9.04 -5.89
N SER A 29 2.20 9.35 -6.07
CA SER A 29 1.62 9.56 -7.40
C SER A 29 2.32 10.70 -8.15
N ALA A 30 2.62 11.82 -7.49
CA ALA A 30 3.32 12.95 -8.10
C ALA A 30 4.73 12.58 -8.55
N VAL A 31 5.48 11.85 -7.72
CA VAL A 31 6.82 11.37 -8.08
C VAL A 31 6.75 10.44 -9.29
N VAL A 32 5.83 9.48 -9.31
CA VAL A 32 5.63 8.58 -10.46
C VAL A 32 5.28 9.35 -11.74
N VAL A 33 4.43 10.38 -11.65
CA VAL A 33 4.11 11.24 -12.79
C VAL A 33 5.33 11.99 -13.29
N TYR A 34 6.14 12.57 -12.40
CA TYR A 34 7.36 13.27 -12.80
C TYR A 34 8.38 12.33 -13.45
N LEU A 35 8.55 11.13 -12.93
CA LEU A 35 9.44 10.13 -13.53
C LEU A 35 8.98 9.76 -14.94
N ARG A 36 7.68 9.47 -15.11
CA ARG A 36 7.11 9.17 -16.44
C ARG A 36 7.34 10.31 -17.43
N ALA A 37 7.16 11.55 -16.98
CA ALA A 37 7.38 12.74 -17.80
C ALA A 37 8.86 12.94 -18.16
N LEU A 38 9.79 12.76 -17.21
CA LEU A 38 11.22 12.96 -17.40
C LEU A 38 11.84 11.93 -18.35
N PHE A 39 11.43 10.66 -18.26
CA PHE A 39 11.98 9.59 -19.11
C PHE A 39 11.29 9.47 -20.46
N LYS A 40 10.36 10.38 -20.79
CA LYS A 40 9.53 10.30 -22.00
C LYS A 40 8.96 8.90 -22.18
N ILE A 41 8.57 8.25 -21.08
CA ILE A 41 7.89 6.96 -21.12
C ILE A 41 6.48 7.28 -21.61
N SER A 42 6.36 7.43 -22.93
CA SER A 42 5.11 7.72 -23.62
C SER A 42 4.26 6.46 -23.58
N VAL A 43 3.55 6.28 -22.47
CA VAL A 43 2.28 5.52 -22.39
C VAL A 43 2.36 4.04 -22.82
N GLU A 44 3.55 3.44 -22.94
CA GLU A 44 3.70 2.07 -23.44
C GLU A 44 3.99 1.03 -22.35
N TRP A 45 3.37 1.18 -21.17
CA TRP A 45 3.30 0.12 -20.15
C TRP A 45 2.45 -1.08 -20.60
N GLN A 46 1.77 -0.98 -21.75
CA GLN A 46 1.12 -2.12 -22.41
C GLN A 46 2.11 -3.20 -22.88
N SER A 47 3.42 -2.91 -22.90
CA SER A 47 4.45 -3.88 -23.26
C SER A 47 4.92 -4.78 -22.10
N VAL A 48 4.60 -4.45 -20.84
CA VAL A 48 4.92 -5.30 -19.67
C VAL A 48 3.86 -6.38 -19.50
N SER A 49 3.77 -7.27 -20.48
CA SER A 49 3.00 -8.50 -20.36
C SER A 49 3.92 -9.61 -19.85
N PRO A 50 3.49 -10.40 -18.84
CA PRO A 50 4.21 -11.60 -18.45
C PRO A 50 4.28 -12.57 -19.64
N ASP A 51 5.50 -12.81 -20.13
CA ASP A 51 5.84 -13.84 -21.10
C ASP A 51 6.65 -14.94 -20.39
N SER A 52 6.69 -16.11 -20.99
CA SER A 52 7.48 -17.27 -20.59
C SER A 52 8.97 -16.93 -20.35
N ASN A 53 9.53 -15.93 -21.03
CA ASN A 53 10.95 -15.57 -20.95
C ASN A 53 11.29 -14.53 -19.87
N ASN A 54 10.34 -13.72 -19.40
CA ASN A 54 10.59 -12.62 -18.45
C ASN A 54 9.97 -12.85 -17.06
N THR A 55 9.27 -13.97 -16.88
CA THR A 55 8.53 -14.30 -15.65
C THR A 55 9.32 -15.29 -14.78
N LEU A 56 9.60 -14.91 -13.53
CA LEU A 56 10.17 -15.81 -12.52
C LEU A 56 9.13 -16.83 -12.03
N MET A 57 7.93 -16.34 -11.75
CA MET A 57 6.81 -17.15 -11.26
C MET A 57 5.50 -16.43 -11.60
N ALA A 58 4.51 -17.16 -12.10
CA ALA A 58 3.17 -16.65 -12.29
C ALA A 58 2.17 -17.50 -11.48
N VAL A 59 1.28 -16.82 -10.78
CA VAL A 59 0.08 -17.38 -10.17
C VAL A 59 -1.14 -16.67 -10.79
N PRO A 60 -2.38 -17.13 -10.58
CA PRO A 60 -3.54 -16.46 -11.14
C PRO A 60 -3.56 -14.97 -10.80
N PHE A 61 -3.56 -14.13 -11.84
CA PHE A 61 -3.61 -12.66 -11.76
C PHE A 61 -2.36 -11.97 -11.18
N PHE A 62 -1.27 -12.70 -10.92
CA PHE A 62 -0.09 -12.13 -10.27
C PHE A 62 1.19 -12.76 -10.80
N ALA A 63 2.14 -11.94 -11.24
CA ALA A 63 3.39 -12.40 -11.83
C ALA A 63 4.60 -11.70 -11.20
N PHE A 64 5.63 -12.47 -10.92
CA PHE A 64 6.95 -11.99 -10.52
C PHE A 64 7.83 -11.92 -11.76
N LEU A 65 8.36 -10.75 -12.07
CA LEU A 65 9.24 -10.55 -13.21
C LEU A 65 10.71 -10.62 -12.80
N GLN A 66 11.56 -10.97 -13.77
CA GLN A 66 13.00 -10.91 -13.59
C GLN A 66 13.47 -9.45 -13.46
N PRO A 67 14.36 -9.12 -12.50
CA PRO A 67 14.86 -7.75 -12.32
C PRO A 67 15.52 -7.16 -13.58
N HIS A 68 16.13 -8.01 -14.41
CA HIS A 68 16.78 -7.60 -15.66
C HIS A 68 15.81 -6.94 -16.66
N TYR A 69 14.53 -7.29 -16.60
CA TYR A 69 13.48 -6.73 -17.46
C TYR A 69 13.11 -5.29 -17.07
N LEU A 70 13.53 -4.78 -15.91
CA LEU A 70 13.33 -3.37 -15.55
C LEU A 70 14.32 -2.46 -16.26
N PHE A 71 15.53 -2.95 -16.57
CA PHE A 71 16.55 -2.17 -17.29
C PHE A 71 16.17 -1.90 -18.75
N THR A 72 15.23 -2.65 -19.32
CA THR A 72 14.69 -2.34 -20.66
C THR A 72 13.72 -1.17 -20.65
N ILE A 73 13.07 -0.90 -19.50
CA ILE A 73 12.08 0.17 -19.33
C ILE A 73 12.74 1.44 -18.76
N LEU A 74 13.63 1.27 -17.79
CA LEU A 74 14.45 2.33 -17.18
C LEU A 74 15.93 2.00 -17.42
N PRO A 75 16.50 2.40 -18.57
CA PRO A 75 17.89 2.06 -18.91
C PRO A 75 18.93 2.73 -18.00
N ASP A 76 18.55 3.78 -17.26
CA ASP A 76 19.45 4.42 -16.30
C ASP A 76 19.44 3.72 -14.93
N SER A 77 20.51 2.98 -14.67
CA SER A 77 20.76 2.28 -13.40
C SER A 77 20.71 3.17 -12.15
N ARG A 78 21.02 4.47 -12.27
CA ARG A 78 21.00 5.40 -11.13
C ARG A 78 19.57 5.71 -10.71
N ILE A 79 18.71 5.95 -11.68
CA ILE A 79 17.28 6.22 -11.44
C ILE A 79 16.57 4.96 -10.93
N LEU A 80 16.90 3.79 -11.46
CA LEU A 80 16.36 2.53 -10.94
C LEU A 80 16.72 2.35 -9.46
N GLY A 81 17.95 2.70 -9.07
CA GLY A 81 18.37 2.71 -7.66
C GLY A 81 17.56 3.69 -6.82
N VAL A 82 17.31 4.91 -7.31
CA VAL A 82 16.47 5.90 -6.62
C VAL A 82 15.04 5.37 -6.44
N GLU A 83 14.45 4.74 -7.46
CA GLU A 83 13.11 4.14 -7.36
C GLU A 83 13.04 3.03 -6.33
N PHE A 84 14.03 2.14 -6.32
CA PHE A 84 14.14 1.10 -5.30
C PHE A 84 14.18 1.71 -3.89
N PHE A 85 15.06 2.67 -3.64
CA PHE A 85 15.17 3.30 -2.32
C PHE A 85 13.94 4.14 -1.95
N ARG A 86 13.26 4.74 -2.93
CA ARG A 86 12.00 5.45 -2.72
C ARG A 86 10.93 4.49 -2.21
N GLU A 87 10.74 3.33 -2.85
CA GLU A 87 9.78 2.32 -2.38
C GLU A 87 10.12 1.79 -0.98
N VAL A 88 11.42 1.55 -0.70
CA VAL A 88 11.88 1.20 0.66
C VAL A 88 11.46 2.30 1.64
N ALA A 89 11.70 3.56 1.31
CA ALA A 89 11.36 4.69 2.16
C ALA A 89 9.85 4.76 2.41
N THR A 90 9.01 4.57 1.39
CA THR A 90 7.56 4.51 1.53
C THR A 90 7.12 3.44 2.51
N ILE A 91 7.61 2.21 2.37
CA ILE A 91 7.28 1.11 3.29
C ILE A 91 7.71 1.46 4.72
N VAL A 92 8.94 1.96 4.91
CA VAL A 92 9.46 2.36 6.22
C VAL A 92 8.58 3.43 6.87
N MET A 93 8.17 4.45 6.10
CA MET A 93 7.33 5.53 6.58
C MET A 93 5.93 5.02 6.99
N LEU A 94 5.29 4.17 6.17
CA LEU A 94 3.99 3.56 6.48
C LEU A 94 4.06 2.67 7.73
N VAL A 95 5.10 1.84 7.85
CA VAL A 95 5.36 1.00 9.03
C VAL A 95 5.58 1.86 10.27
N ALA A 96 6.38 2.92 10.18
CA ALA A 96 6.69 3.80 11.31
C ALA A 96 5.42 4.45 11.86
N VAL A 97 4.58 5.06 11.01
CA VAL A 97 3.34 5.71 11.46
C VAL A 97 2.34 4.69 12.00
N GLY A 98 2.21 3.52 11.35
CA GLY A 98 1.37 2.42 11.87
C GLY A 98 1.82 1.95 13.26
N TRP A 99 3.13 1.82 13.46
CA TRP A 99 3.71 1.38 14.72
C TRP A 99 3.57 2.41 15.85
N LEU A 100 3.66 3.70 15.54
CA LEU A 100 3.48 4.79 16.51
C LEU A 100 2.01 5.00 16.91
N SER A 101 1.07 4.64 16.03
CA SER A 101 -0.36 4.87 16.24
C SER A 101 -1.02 3.87 17.21
N GLY A 102 -0.44 2.68 17.39
CA GLY A 102 -1.00 1.61 18.23
C GLY A 102 -0.33 1.48 19.59
N ARG A 103 -1.11 1.18 20.64
CA ARG A 103 -0.56 0.90 21.99
C ARG A 103 -0.13 -0.55 22.18
N THR A 104 -0.81 -1.49 21.50
CA THR A 104 -0.51 -2.93 21.55
C THR A 104 -0.01 -3.42 20.19
N ALA A 105 0.74 -4.52 20.15
CA ALA A 105 1.24 -5.09 18.88
C ALA A 105 0.11 -5.32 17.85
N ARG A 106 -1.07 -5.75 18.30
CA ARG A 106 -2.25 -5.93 17.43
C ARG A 106 -2.78 -4.60 16.88
N GLN A 107 -2.84 -3.55 17.70
CA GLN A 107 -3.25 -2.23 17.24
C GLN A 107 -2.22 -1.63 16.28
N LYS A 108 -0.93 -1.80 16.56
CA LYS A 108 0.15 -1.35 15.67
C LYS A 108 0.05 -2.00 14.30
N PHE A 109 -0.16 -3.31 14.28
CA PHE A 109 -0.41 -4.05 13.04
C PHE A 109 -1.70 -3.61 12.34
N ALA A 110 -2.79 -3.40 13.08
CA ALA A 110 -4.05 -2.91 12.51
C ALA A 110 -3.91 -1.52 11.90
N PHE A 111 -3.24 -0.57 12.57
CA PHE A 111 -2.98 0.75 11.99
C PHE A 111 -2.05 0.68 10.78
N PHE A 112 -1.04 -0.20 10.78
CA PHE A 112 -0.24 -0.45 9.59
C PHE A 112 -1.11 -0.92 8.40
N LEU A 113 -1.97 -1.93 8.60
CA LEU A 113 -2.90 -2.41 7.56
C LEU A 113 -3.82 -1.31 7.06
N TYR A 114 -4.33 -0.47 7.97
CA TYR A 114 -5.22 0.63 7.64
C TYR A 114 -4.53 1.69 6.76
N ILE A 115 -3.33 2.14 7.16
CA ILE A 115 -2.56 3.14 6.42
C ILE A 115 -2.17 2.61 5.05
N PHE A 116 -1.62 1.39 5.02
CA PHE A 116 -1.15 0.77 3.79
C PHE A 116 -2.30 0.64 2.78
N GLY A 117 -3.46 0.15 3.20
CA GLY A 117 -4.61 0.00 2.31
C GLY A 117 -5.16 1.34 1.81
N ILE A 118 -5.21 2.38 2.65
CA ILE A 118 -5.65 3.71 2.20
C ILE A 118 -4.65 4.30 1.21
N TRP A 119 -3.36 4.25 1.54
CA TRP A 119 -2.30 4.76 0.70
C TRP A 119 -2.35 4.13 -0.70
N ASP A 120 -2.46 2.80 -0.77
CA ASP A 120 -2.46 2.04 -2.02
C ASP A 120 -3.67 2.37 -2.91
N ILE A 121 -4.88 2.46 -2.34
CA ILE A 121 -6.08 2.83 -3.10
C ILE A 121 -5.95 4.27 -3.62
N PHE A 122 -5.55 5.20 -2.76
CA PHE A 122 -5.49 6.61 -3.15
C PHE A 122 -4.34 6.93 -4.09
N TYR A 123 -3.28 6.13 -4.12
CA TYR A 123 -2.25 6.20 -5.14
C TYR A 123 -2.86 6.08 -6.55
N TYR A 124 -3.75 5.09 -6.76
CA TYR A 124 -4.47 4.94 -8.03
C TYR A 124 -5.46 6.06 -8.29
N VAL A 125 -6.16 6.54 -7.26
CA VAL A 125 -7.10 7.67 -7.40
C VAL A 125 -6.36 8.93 -7.86
N PHE A 126 -5.23 9.28 -7.25
CA PHE A 126 -4.47 10.45 -7.63
C PHE A 126 -3.82 10.30 -9.01
N LEU A 127 -3.30 9.11 -9.36
CA LEU A 127 -2.84 8.86 -10.72
C LEU A 127 -3.94 9.06 -11.75
N TYR A 128 -5.16 8.61 -11.45
CA TYR A 128 -6.29 8.78 -12.34
C TYR A 128 -6.64 10.26 -12.51
N LEU A 129 -6.59 11.04 -11.44
CA LEU A 129 -6.85 12.47 -11.48
C LEU A 129 -5.78 13.27 -12.24
N ILE A 130 -4.50 12.89 -12.15
CA ILE A 130 -3.40 13.65 -12.74
C ILE A 130 -3.19 13.30 -14.23
N ILE A 131 -3.24 12.00 -14.57
CA ILE A 131 -2.88 11.50 -15.91
C ILE A 131 -3.95 10.61 -16.56
N GLY A 132 -5.11 10.41 -15.93
CA GLY A 132 -6.18 9.55 -16.48
C GLY A 132 -5.87 8.06 -16.48
N TRP A 133 -4.86 7.63 -15.72
CA TRP A 133 -4.46 6.22 -15.58
C TRP A 133 -4.80 5.72 -14.17
N PRO A 134 -5.36 4.51 -13.98
CA PRO A 134 -5.58 3.46 -14.98
C PRO A 134 -6.84 3.66 -15.84
N THR A 135 -6.81 3.18 -17.08
CA THR A 135 -7.97 3.25 -18.00
C THR A 135 -9.07 2.23 -17.66
N SER A 136 -8.71 1.17 -16.94
CA SER A 136 -9.62 0.13 -16.45
C SER A 136 -9.00 -0.60 -15.26
N LEU A 137 -9.83 -1.17 -14.38
CA LEU A 137 -9.36 -1.99 -13.26
C LEU A 137 -8.62 -3.27 -13.70
N LYS A 138 -8.75 -3.66 -14.98
CA LYS A 138 -8.05 -4.81 -15.56
C LYS A 138 -6.68 -4.45 -16.16
N THR A 139 -6.31 -3.17 -16.18
CA THR A 139 -4.99 -2.77 -16.68
C THR A 139 -3.91 -3.37 -15.80
N LEU A 140 -2.84 -3.87 -16.43
CA LEU A 140 -1.67 -4.35 -15.71
C LEU A 140 -0.89 -3.17 -15.14
N ASP A 141 -0.41 -3.35 -13.93
CA ASP A 141 0.44 -2.40 -13.23
C ASP A 141 1.63 -3.10 -12.59
N VAL A 142 2.72 -2.35 -12.42
CA VAL A 142 3.88 -2.76 -11.63
C VAL A 142 3.66 -2.28 -10.21
N LEU A 143 3.36 -3.20 -9.30
CA LEU A 143 2.92 -2.88 -7.94
C LEU A 143 4.07 -2.37 -7.06
N PHE A 144 5.17 -3.13 -7.07
CA PHE A 144 6.38 -2.87 -6.30
C PHE A 144 7.58 -3.48 -7.03
N LEU A 145 8.75 -2.89 -6.86
CA LEU A 145 10.05 -3.37 -7.32
C LEU A 145 10.74 -4.28 -6.28
N ILE A 146 10.29 -4.25 -5.03
CA ILE A 146 10.88 -4.97 -3.90
C ILE A 146 10.05 -6.22 -3.54
N PRO A 147 10.67 -7.39 -3.25
CA PRO A 147 12.08 -7.73 -3.43
C PRO A 147 12.47 -8.00 -4.89
N VAL A 148 11.46 -8.21 -5.75
CA VAL A 148 11.55 -8.32 -7.20
C VAL A 148 10.36 -7.55 -7.78
N PRO A 149 10.35 -7.16 -9.06
CA PRO A 149 9.20 -6.50 -9.68
C PRO A 149 7.95 -7.38 -9.75
N TRP A 150 6.83 -6.90 -9.20
CA TRP A 150 5.56 -7.61 -9.13
C TRP A 150 4.56 -6.95 -10.08
N VAL A 151 3.90 -7.74 -10.93
CA VAL A 151 2.92 -7.24 -11.89
C VAL A 151 1.57 -7.92 -11.66
N ALA A 152 0.52 -7.12 -11.58
CA ALA A 152 -0.84 -7.60 -11.46
C ALA A 152 -1.83 -6.60 -12.09
N PRO A 153 -3.05 -7.04 -12.43
CA PRO A 153 -4.13 -6.12 -12.77
C PRO A 153 -4.49 -5.24 -11.56
N VAL A 154 -4.81 -3.97 -11.78
CA VAL A 154 -5.11 -2.98 -10.71
C VAL A 154 -6.20 -3.43 -9.73
N PHE A 155 -7.18 -4.25 -10.16
CA PHE A 155 -8.20 -4.74 -9.23
C PHE A 155 -7.64 -5.61 -8.10
N VAL A 156 -6.47 -6.24 -8.30
CA VAL A 156 -5.81 -7.11 -7.31
C VAL A 156 -5.31 -6.31 -6.11
N PRO A 157 -4.41 -5.31 -6.25
CA PRO A 157 -3.95 -4.50 -5.11
C PRO A 157 -5.12 -3.76 -4.46
N VAL A 158 -6.04 -3.17 -5.24
CA VAL A 158 -7.24 -2.50 -4.70
C VAL A 158 -8.09 -3.45 -3.84
N GLY A 159 -8.31 -4.68 -4.31
CA GLY A 159 -9.06 -5.69 -3.56
C GLY A 159 -8.37 -6.08 -2.24
N ILE A 160 -7.05 -6.30 -2.28
CA ILE A 160 -6.24 -6.59 -1.08
C ILE A 160 -6.31 -5.42 -0.10
N SER A 161 -6.18 -4.18 -0.59
CA SER A 161 -6.23 -2.97 0.22
C SER A 161 -7.58 -2.76 0.91
N VAL A 162 -8.69 -3.09 0.25
CA VAL A 162 -10.02 -3.11 0.89
C VAL A 162 -10.07 -4.13 2.02
N LEU A 163 -9.56 -5.36 1.81
CA LEU A 163 -9.51 -6.39 2.85
C LEU A 163 -8.64 -5.97 4.03
N MET A 164 -7.50 -5.30 3.78
CA MET A 164 -6.63 -4.77 4.81
C MET A 164 -7.33 -3.72 5.67
N ILE A 165 -8.04 -2.77 5.05
CA ILE A 165 -8.80 -1.74 5.75
C ILE A 165 -9.91 -2.37 6.60
N LEU A 166 -10.70 -3.30 6.04
CA LEU A 166 -11.77 -3.97 6.78
C LEU A 166 -11.21 -4.75 7.99
N SER A 167 -10.13 -5.49 7.79
CA SER A 167 -9.44 -6.23 8.85
C SER A 167 -8.93 -5.30 9.95
N ALA A 168 -8.34 -4.16 9.57
CA ALA A 168 -7.89 -3.15 10.51
C ALA A 168 -9.03 -2.59 11.37
N LEU A 169 -10.15 -2.23 10.75
CA LEU A 169 -11.32 -1.71 11.47
C LEU A 169 -11.90 -2.73 12.46
N ILE A 170 -11.94 -4.01 12.10
CA ILE A 170 -12.36 -5.10 13.00
C ILE A 170 -11.41 -5.24 14.19
N LEU A 171 -10.10 -5.14 13.95
CA LEU A 171 -9.07 -5.23 14.99
C LEU A 171 -9.05 -4.01 15.92
N LEU A 172 -9.42 -2.83 15.42
CA LEU A 172 -9.48 -1.58 16.18
C LEU A 172 -10.81 -1.38 16.92
N ASN A 173 -11.81 -2.24 16.70
CA ASN A 173 -13.12 -2.12 17.33
C ASN A 173 -13.01 -2.17 18.88
N PRO A 174 -13.42 -1.09 19.60
CA PRO A 174 -13.33 -1.01 21.06
C PRO A 174 -14.06 -2.15 21.80
N GLN A 175 -15.14 -2.68 21.21
CA GLN A 175 -15.92 -3.75 21.83
C GLN A 175 -15.15 -5.08 21.88
N ASN A 176 -14.41 -5.41 20.82
CA ASN A 176 -13.54 -6.60 20.76
C ASN A 176 -12.42 -6.54 21.81
N ILE A 177 -11.88 -5.35 22.05
CA ILE A 177 -10.82 -5.12 23.03
C ILE A 177 -11.36 -5.31 24.46
N PHE A 178 -12.56 -4.78 24.75
CA PHE A 178 -13.18 -4.90 26.08
C PHE A 178 -13.58 -6.35 26.40
N GLN A 179 -14.21 -7.06 25.46
CA GLN A 179 -14.57 -8.47 25.58
C GLN A 179 -13.36 -9.34 25.93
N LYS A 180 -12.24 -9.15 25.22
CA LYS A 180 -11.00 -9.90 25.45
C LYS A 180 -10.39 -9.62 26.83
N THR A 181 -10.39 -8.35 27.26
CA THR A 181 -9.85 -7.96 28.58
C THR A 181 -10.68 -8.54 29.72
N LYS A 182 -12.02 -8.51 29.59
CA LYS A 182 -12.94 -9.11 30.56
C LYS A 182 -12.76 -10.62 30.65
N ARG A 183 -12.59 -11.32 29.52
CA ARG A 183 -12.36 -12.77 29.49
C ARG A 183 -11.07 -13.18 30.20
N ILE A 184 -9.96 -12.49 29.95
CA ILE A 184 -8.66 -12.76 30.62
C ILE A 184 -8.76 -12.57 32.14
N PHE A 185 -9.55 -11.59 32.58
CA PHE A 185 -9.76 -11.34 34.01
C PHE A 185 -10.58 -12.45 34.67
N LEU A 186 -11.63 -12.95 33.99
CA LEU A 186 -12.49 -14.03 34.48
C LEU A 186 -11.81 -15.41 34.47
N GLU A 187 -10.89 -15.67 33.54
CA GLU A 187 -10.10 -16.92 33.52
C GLU A 187 -8.98 -16.94 34.58
N ARG A 188 -8.72 -15.81 35.25
CA ARG A 188 -7.69 -15.66 36.31
C ARG A 188 -8.27 -15.51 37.72
N SER A 189 -9.59 -15.47 37.87
CA SER A 189 -10.33 -15.40 39.15
C SER A 189 -10.94 -16.75 39.48
#